data_AF-A0A6S6ZHT8-F1
#
_entry.id   AF-A0A6S6ZHT8-F1
#
_cell.length_a   1.000
_cell.length_b   1.000
_cell.length_c   1.000
_cell.angle_alpha   90.00
_cell.angle_beta   90.00
_cell.angle_gamma   90.00
#
_symmetry.space_group_name_H-M   'P 1'
#
loop_
_entity.id
_entity.type
_entity.pdbx_description
1 polymer ?
#
loop_
_entity_poly.entity_id
_entity_poly.type
_entity_poly.pdbx_seq_one_letter_code
_entity_poly.pdbx_strand_id
1 'polypeptide(L)'
;MTGDARILAAFAHSNGYLLVKAPENCAESDVSVLEQVAALMVAHGSFGQEVYDALADGGVDQQEMMRVNAAGRALMEAVAGVARRLSGMADQ
;
A
#
# COMPACT_ATOMS: atom_id res chain seq x y z
N MET A 1 11.43 19.93 -9.40
CA MET A 1 11.17 21.09 -8.52
C MET A 1 12.49 21.80 -8.25
N THR A 2 12.50 23.13 -8.12
CA THR A 2 13.75 23.94 -8.00
C THR A 2 14.51 23.78 -6.68
N GLY A 3 13.94 23.06 -5.70
CA GLY A 3 14.55 22.87 -4.37
C GLY A 3 14.53 24.13 -3.49
N ASP A 4 13.96 25.23 -3.97
CA ASP A 4 13.95 26.51 -3.27
C ASP A 4 12.73 26.64 -2.33
N ALA A 5 12.98 26.39 -1.05
CA ALA A 5 11.95 26.48 0.00
C ALA A 5 11.31 27.88 0.13
N ARG A 6 11.95 28.94 -0.39
CA ARG A 6 11.41 30.31 -0.35
C ARG A 6 10.14 30.44 -1.18
N ILE A 7 10.01 29.65 -2.26
CA ILE A 7 8.82 29.64 -3.11
C ILE A 7 7.61 29.11 -2.31
N LEU A 8 7.79 28.01 -1.58
CA LEU A 8 6.75 27.42 -0.72
C LEU A 8 6.37 28.35 0.43
N ALA A 9 7.35 29.01 1.05
CA ALA A 9 7.12 29.95 2.14
C ALA A 9 6.29 31.15 1.69
N ALA A 10 6.63 31.74 0.53
CA ALA A 10 5.88 32.85 -0.05
C ALA A 10 4.43 32.47 -0.38
N PHE A 11 4.22 31.27 -0.91
CA PHE A 11 2.88 30.77 -1.26
C PHE A 11 2.01 30.48 -0.02
N ALA A 12 2.59 29.88 1.02
CA ALA A 12 1.87 29.65 2.28
C ALA A 12 1.45 31.00 2.91
N HIS A 13 2.39 31.95 2.96
CA HIS A 13 2.14 33.28 3.53
C HIS A 13 1.04 34.05 2.78
N SER A 14 1.07 34.06 1.44
CA SER A 14 0.08 34.81 0.63
C SER A 14 -1.35 34.29 0.78
N ASN A 15 -1.52 33.06 1.29
CA ASN A 15 -2.81 32.42 1.48
C ASN A 15 -3.20 32.28 2.98
N GLY A 16 -2.42 32.86 3.90
CA GLY A 16 -2.69 32.79 5.33
C GLY A 16 -2.40 31.42 5.98
N TYR A 17 -1.57 30.59 5.34
CA TYR A 17 -1.12 29.30 5.87
C TYR A 17 0.28 29.39 6.49
N LEU A 18 0.59 28.43 7.36
CA LEU A 18 1.92 28.25 7.93
C LEU A 18 2.69 27.18 7.15
N LEU A 19 3.95 27.45 6.84
CA LEU A 19 4.89 26.45 6.36
C LEU A 19 5.66 25.88 7.56
N VAL A 20 5.44 24.60 7.87
CA VAL A 20 6.19 23.88 8.88
C VAL A 20 7.14 22.92 8.15
N LYS A 21 8.44 23.03 8.41
CA LYS A 21 9.42 22.05 7.91
C LYS A 21 9.13 20.71 8.58
N ALA A 22 8.86 19.67 7.78
CA ALA A 22 8.74 18.32 8.31
C ALA A 22 10.05 17.91 9.02
N PRO A 23 9.98 17.22 10.16
CA PRO A 23 11.18 16.68 10.80
C PRO A 23 11.94 15.78 9.82
N GLU A 24 13.27 15.77 9.95
CA GLU A 24 14.17 15.02 9.05
C GLU A 24 13.86 13.52 9.04
N ASN A 25 13.24 13.03 10.11
CA ASN A 25 12.81 11.65 10.29
C ASN A 25 11.28 11.51 10.23
N CYS A 26 10.61 12.24 9.34
CA CYS A 26 9.29 11.80 8.85
C CYS A 26 9.45 10.55 7.97
N ALA A 27 10.04 9.48 8.52
CA ALA A 27 9.73 8.15 8.02
C ALA A 27 8.22 8.01 8.18
N GLU A 28 7.49 7.72 7.10
CA GLU A 28 6.07 7.36 7.19
C GLU A 28 5.91 6.39 8.38
N SER A 29 5.19 6.78 9.42
CA SER A 29 5.20 6.13 10.75
C SER A 29 5.23 4.60 10.68
N ASP A 30 5.92 3.91 11.59
CA ASP A 30 5.91 2.43 11.70
C ASP A 30 4.50 1.83 11.72
N VAL A 31 3.50 2.62 12.15
CA VAL A 31 2.07 2.30 12.08
C VAL A 31 1.61 2.03 10.64
N SER A 32 2.14 2.76 9.65
CA SER A 32 1.86 2.56 8.22
C SER A 32 2.35 1.21 7.70
N VAL A 33 3.46 0.68 8.24
CA VAL A 33 4.00 -0.62 7.84
C VAL A 33 3.13 -1.74 8.43
N LEU A 34 2.76 -1.65 9.70
CA LEU A 34 1.87 -2.62 10.34
C LEU A 34 0.50 -2.68 9.65
N GLU A 35 -0.07 -1.53 9.27
CA GLU A 35 -1.31 -1.46 8.51
C GLU A 35 -1.19 -2.12 7.13
N GLN A 36 -0.07 -1.91 6.43
CA GLN A 36 0.18 -2.57 5.14
C GLN A 36 0.37 -4.09 5.28
N VAL A 37 1.04 -4.55 6.34
CA VAL A 37 1.15 -5.98 6.65
C VAL A 37 -0.21 -6.57 6.99
N ALA A 38 -1.06 -5.87 7.76
CA ALA A 38 -2.42 -6.30 8.05
C ALA A 38 -3.26 -6.39 6.76
N ALA A 39 -3.17 -5.41 5.86
CA ALA A 39 -3.83 -5.44 4.57
C ALA A 39 -3.36 -6.62 3.70
N LEU A 40 -2.06 -6.93 3.71
CA LEU A 40 -1.50 -8.12 3.05
C LEU A 40 -2.12 -9.42 3.61
N MET A 41 -2.25 -9.55 4.93
CA MET A 41 -2.86 -10.73 5.55
C MET A 41 -4.33 -10.88 5.16
N VAL A 42 -5.09 -9.79 5.09
CA VAL A 42 -6.48 -9.80 4.61
C VAL A 42 -6.57 -10.24 3.15
N ALA A 43 -5.70 -9.71 2.28
CA ALA A 43 -5.65 -10.11 0.87
C ALA A 43 -5.28 -11.60 0.70
N HIS A 44 -4.34 -12.09 1.52
CA HIS A 44 -3.93 -13.48 1.52
C HIS A 44 -5.08 -14.41 1.95
N GLY A 45 -5.80 -14.05 3.02
CA GLY A 45 -6.99 -14.78 3.46
C GLY A 45 -8.08 -14.80 2.39
N SER A 46 -8.34 -13.67 1.74
CA SER A 46 -9.33 -13.56 0.67
C SER A 46 -9.00 -14.45 -0.53
N PHE A 47 -7.72 -14.49 -0.93
CA PHE A 47 -7.26 -15.40 -1.98
C PHE A 47 -7.42 -16.87 -1.57
N GLY A 48 -7.04 -17.22 -0.34
CA GLY A 48 -7.23 -18.57 0.18
C GLY A 48 -8.71 -19.00 0.23
N GLN A 49 -9.61 -18.07 0.57
CA GLN A 49 -11.05 -18.32 0.58
C GLN A 49 -11.58 -18.60 -0.83
N GLU A 50 -11.22 -17.80 -1.83
CA GLU A 50 -11.64 -18.05 -3.22
C GLU A 50 -11.10 -19.38 -3.75
N VAL A 51 -9.87 -19.77 -3.39
CA VAL A 51 -9.33 -21.09 -3.75
C VAL A 51 -10.09 -22.22 -3.05
N TYR A 52 -10.42 -22.05 -1.77
CA TYR A 52 -11.19 -23.04 -1.02
C TYR A 52 -12.60 -23.20 -1.61
N ASP A 53 -13.30 -22.10 -1.86
CA ASP A 53 -14.65 -22.09 -2.41
C ASP A 53 -14.66 -22.68 -3.82
N ALA A 54 -13.68 -22.34 -4.66
CA ALA A 54 -13.54 -22.89 -6.00
C ALA A 54 -13.27 -24.41 -6.01
N LEU A 55 -12.80 -25.01 -4.92
CA LEU A 55 -12.55 -26.46 -4.84
C LEU A 55 -13.66 -27.22 -4.12
N ALA A 56 -14.67 -26.51 -3.58
CA ALA A 56 -15.63 -27.08 -2.64
C ALA A 56 -16.56 -28.14 -3.27
N ASP A 57 -16.83 -28.06 -4.58
CA ASP A 57 -17.72 -28.97 -5.29
C ASP A 57 -16.97 -30.09 -6.06
N GLY A 58 -15.64 -30.10 -5.99
CA GLY A 58 -14.77 -31.10 -6.64
C GLY A 58 -14.40 -30.81 -8.09
N GLY A 59 -14.81 -29.66 -8.65
CA GLY A 59 -14.36 -29.14 -9.93
C GLY A 59 -13.90 -27.68 -9.79
N VAL A 60 -13.43 -27.07 -10.88
CA VAL A 60 -13.21 -25.60 -10.94
C VAL A 60 -13.75 -25.12 -12.28
N ASP A 61 -14.69 -24.19 -12.25
CA ASP A 61 -15.23 -23.55 -13.45
C ASP A 61 -14.47 -22.28 -13.85
N GLN A 62 -14.80 -21.74 -15.03
CA GLN A 62 -14.13 -20.53 -15.54
C GLN A 62 -14.44 -19.28 -14.71
N GLN A 63 -15.62 -19.18 -14.12
CA GLN A 63 -16.02 -18.05 -13.30
C GLN A 63 -15.30 -18.06 -11.95
N GLU A 64 -15.15 -19.23 -11.34
CA GLU A 64 -14.32 -19.48 -10.17
C GLU A 64 -12.85 -19.13 -10.44
N MET A 65 -12.30 -19.62 -11.56
CA MET A 65 -10.94 -19.30 -11.94
C MET A 65 -10.74 -17.80 -12.16
N MET A 66 -11.74 -17.08 -12.69
CA MET A 66 -11.69 -15.61 -12.80
C MET A 66 -11.63 -14.92 -11.44
N ARG A 67 -12.40 -15.38 -10.44
CA ARG A 67 -12.37 -14.83 -9.07
C ARG A 67 -11.05 -15.10 -8.38
N VAL A 68 -10.56 -16.35 -8.44
CA VAL A 68 -9.24 -16.74 -7.92
C VAL A 68 -8.13 -15.86 -8.52
N ASN A 69 -8.15 -15.65 -9.83
CA ASN A 69 -7.18 -14.78 -10.50
C ASN A 69 -7.30 -13.31 -10.07
N ALA A 70 -8.52 -12.81 -9.85
CA ALA A 70 -8.73 -11.46 -9.35
C ALA A 70 -8.18 -11.27 -7.93
N ALA A 71 -8.48 -12.21 -7.02
CA ALA A 71 -7.95 -12.21 -5.66
C ALA A 71 -6.42 -12.36 -5.65
N GLY A 72 -5.87 -13.20 -6.53
CA GLY A 72 -4.42 -13.38 -6.68
C GLY A 72 -3.71 -12.11 -7.14
N ARG A 73 -4.29 -11.33 -8.06
CA ARG A 73 -3.74 -10.01 -8.44
C ARG A 73 -3.74 -9.04 -7.27
N ALA A 74 -4.84 -8.96 -6.51
CA ALA A 74 -4.92 -8.10 -5.32
C ALA A 74 -3.87 -8.49 -4.26
N LEU A 75 -3.64 -9.79 -4.06
CA LEU A 75 -2.56 -10.28 -3.18
C LEU A 75 -1.18 -9.83 -3.68
N MET A 76 -0.88 -9.98 -4.98
CA MET A 76 0.40 -9.54 -5.54
C MET A 76 0.62 -8.03 -5.41
N GLU A 77 -0.44 -7.23 -5.58
CA GLU A 77 -0.39 -5.78 -5.36
C GLU A 77 -0.06 -5.45 -3.90
N ALA A 78 -0.68 -6.14 -2.93
CA ALA A 78 -0.39 -5.97 -1.51
C ALA A 78 1.06 -6.36 -1.17
N VAL A 79 1.59 -7.46 -1.71
CA VAL A 79 2.99 -7.87 -1.56
C VAL A 79 3.93 -6.80 -2.10
N ALA A 80 3.66 -6.29 -3.31
CA ALA A 80 4.46 -5.23 -3.91
C ALA A 80 4.43 -3.93 -3.10
N GLY A 81 3.30 -3.61 -2.46
CA GLY A 81 3.16 -2.48 -1.55
C GLY A 81 4.09 -2.59 -0.34
N VAL A 82 4.02 -3.71 0.39
CA VAL A 82 4.87 -3.97 1.56
C VAL A 82 6.36 -3.97 1.17
N ALA A 83 6.73 -4.64 0.09
CA ALA A 83 8.13 -4.69 -0.36
C ALA A 83 8.68 -3.29 -0.65
N ARG A 84 7.91 -2.46 -1.37
CA ARG A 84 8.30 -1.08 -1.71
C ARG A 84 8.47 -0.23 -0.45
N ARG A 85 7.60 -0.40 0.54
CA ARG A 85 7.69 0.31 1.82
C ARG A 85 8.94 -0.08 2.58
N LEU A 86 9.25 -1.38 2.68
CA LEU A 86 10.46 -1.89 3.33
C LEU A 86 11.73 -1.43 2.62
N SER A 87 11.76 -1.45 1.29
CA SER A 87 12.89 -0.89 0.51
C SER A 87 13.12 0.58 0.83
N GLY A 88 12.05 1.39 0.90
CA GLY A 88 12.15 2.80 1.29
C GLY A 88 12.61 3.03 2.73
N MET A 89 12.60 2.02 3.61
CA MET A 89 13.20 2.07 4.95
C MET A 89 14.67 1.64 4.95
N ALA A 90 15.04 0.68 4.10
CA ALA A 90 16.41 0.18 3.99
C ALA A 90 17.36 1.18 3.31
N ASP A 91 16.83 2.05 2.45
CA ASP A 91 17.60 3.08 1.73
C ASP A 91 17.81 4.38 2.54
N GLN A 92 17.41 4.41 3.83
CA GLN A 92 17.60 5.53 4.78
C GLN A 92 18.74 5.25 5.76
#